data_AF-A0AAJ5ZZ64-F1
#
_entry.id   AF-A0AAJ5ZZ64-F1
#
_cell.length_a   1.000
_cell.length_b   1.000
_cell.length_c   1.000
_cell.angle_alpha   90.00
_cell.angle_beta   90.00
_cell.angle_gamma   90.00
#
_symmetry.space_group_name_H-M   'P 1'
#
loop_
_entity.id
_entity.type
_entity.pdbx_description
1 polymer ?
#
loop_
_entity_poly.entity_id
_entity_poly.type
_entity_poly.pdbx_seq_one_letter_code
_entity_poly.pdbx_strand_id
1 'polypeptide(L)'
;MRPTAVFDNHQVDARLKTLVDRINENTPFQLSLEVLFSLQPVVTKEEHPLVQLGLAAANANYPRGKRRLKVIHGATDASVFTLHRPDLPVVILGPTSGIAPTKSMSSPPFLATWRRLKPTSNWRPSSLN
;
A
#
# COMPACT_ATOMS: atom_id res chain seq x y z
N MET A 1 4.30 -10.26 12.36
CA MET A 1 3.16 -9.73 13.15
C MET A 1 2.63 -8.47 12.48
N ARG A 2 1.39 -8.04 12.76
CA ARG A 2 0.83 -6.80 12.20
C ARG A 2 0.93 -5.67 13.23
N PRO A 3 1.83 -4.69 13.04
CA PRO A 3 1.92 -3.50 13.88
C PRO A 3 0.67 -2.63 13.69
N THR A 4 0.39 -1.78 14.67
CA THR A 4 -0.68 -0.78 14.61
C THR A 4 -0.08 0.60 14.88
N ALA A 5 -0.83 1.67 14.63
CA ALA A 5 -0.36 3.02 14.92
C ALA A 5 0.00 3.24 16.40
N VAL A 6 -0.58 2.45 17.32
CA VAL A 6 -0.32 2.51 18.77
C VAL A 6 0.71 1.49 19.24
N PHE A 7 1.07 0.53 18.38
CA PHE A 7 2.03 -0.53 18.69
C PHE A 7 2.84 -0.85 17.43
N ASP A 8 3.92 -0.09 17.25
CA ASP A 8 4.72 -0.10 16.02
C ASP A 8 5.69 -1.30 15.92
N ASN A 9 6.45 -1.35 14.83
CA ASN A 9 7.40 -2.43 14.58
C ASN A 9 8.49 -2.50 15.65
N HIS A 10 8.98 -1.36 16.15
CA HIS A 10 10.02 -1.34 17.17
C HIS A 10 9.51 -1.94 18.49
N GLN A 11 8.28 -1.62 18.86
CA GLN A 11 7.65 -2.17 20.06
C GLN A 11 7.37 -3.67 19.91
N VAL A 12 6.98 -4.13 18.72
CA VAL A 12 6.86 -5.57 18.40
C VAL A 12 8.20 -6.26 18.54
N ASP A 13 9.25 -5.74 17.92
CA ASP A 13 10.59 -6.33 17.90
C ASP A 13 11.17 -6.40 19.32
N ALA A 14 11.07 -5.30 20.07
CA ALA A 14 11.50 -5.24 21.47
C ALA A 14 10.76 -6.28 22.33
N ARG A 15 9.44 -6.38 22.18
CA ARG A 15 8.63 -7.35 22.94
C ARG A 15 9.01 -8.79 22.64
N LEU A 16 9.24 -9.11 21.37
CA LEU A 16 9.68 -10.45 20.95
C LEU A 16 11.08 -10.76 21.46
N LYS A 17 12.01 -9.79 21.39
CA LYS A 17 13.35 -9.96 21.92
C LYS A 17 13.34 -10.21 23.43
N THR A 18 12.62 -9.40 24.21
CA THR A 18 12.47 -9.61 25.67
C THR A 18 11.91 -11.00 25.98
N LEU A 19 10.98 -11.50 25.17
CA LEU A 19 10.41 -12.83 25.37
C LEU A 19 11.44 -13.94 25.13
N VAL A 20 12.24 -13.81 24.06
CA VAL A 20 13.32 -14.76 23.74
C VAL A 20 14.40 -14.73 24.81
N ASP A 21 14.85 -13.54 25.22
CA ASP A 21 15.83 -13.38 26.29
C ASP A 21 15.34 -14.07 27.58
N ARG A 22 14.08 -13.81 27.97
CA ARG A 22 13.47 -14.45 29.15
C ARG A 22 13.41 -15.97 29.05
N ILE A 23 13.12 -16.54 27.87
CA ILE A 23 13.09 -18.00 27.72
C ILE A 23 14.51 -18.58 27.86
N ASN A 24 15.50 -17.93 27.24
CA ASN A 24 16.88 -18.37 27.30
C ASN A 24 17.47 -18.26 28.73
N GLU A 25 17.05 -17.27 29.52
CA GLU A 25 17.50 -17.10 30.90
C GLU A 25 16.85 -18.10 31.88
N ASN A 26 15.61 -18.50 31.64
CA ASN A 26 14.81 -19.25 32.61
C ASN A 26 14.58 -20.73 32.24
N THR A 27 15.16 -21.20 31.13
CA THR A 27 14.99 -22.57 30.63
C THR A 27 16.31 -23.09 30.06
N PRO A 28 16.48 -24.41 29.85
CA PRO A 28 17.66 -24.95 29.18
C PRO A 28 17.68 -24.73 27.66
N PHE A 29 16.67 -24.06 27.09
CA PHE A 29 16.60 -23.81 25.66
C PHE A 29 17.43 -22.59 25.24
N GLN A 30 17.96 -22.61 24.01
CA GLN A 30 18.66 -21.48 23.42
C GLN A 30 18.00 -21.11 22.09
N LEU A 31 17.17 -20.07 22.13
CA LEU A 31 16.44 -19.53 21.00
C LEU A 31 17.16 -18.32 20.41
N SER A 32 17.05 -18.15 19.09
CA SER A 32 17.44 -16.93 18.38
C SER A 32 16.22 -16.31 17.70
N LEU A 33 16.21 -14.98 17.59
CA LEU A 33 15.20 -14.23 16.86
C LEU A 33 15.83 -13.63 15.60
N GLU A 34 15.27 -13.96 14.44
CA GLU A 34 15.61 -13.34 13.15
C GLU A 34 14.37 -12.64 12.59
N VAL A 35 14.48 -11.35 12.31
CA VAL A 35 13.42 -10.55 11.69
C VAL A 35 13.69 -10.45 10.19
N LEU A 36 12.95 -11.24 9.40
CA LEU A 36 13.14 -11.30 7.94
C LEU A 36 12.53 -10.08 7.21
N PHE A 37 11.43 -9.53 7.72
CA PHE A 37 10.73 -8.39 7.12
C PHE A 37 10.11 -7.50 8.20
N SER A 38 10.39 -6.19 8.10
CA SER A 38 9.80 -5.16 8.96
C SER A 38 9.33 -4.00 8.10
N LEU A 39 8.08 -4.08 7.63
CA LEU A 39 7.45 -3.08 6.77
C LEU A 39 6.57 -2.14 7.59
N GLN A 40 6.59 -0.86 7.23
CA GLN A 40 5.79 0.16 7.90
C GLN A 40 4.39 0.27 7.26
N PRO A 41 3.35 0.64 8.02
CA PRO A 41 2.06 0.99 7.47
C PRO A 41 2.18 2.14 6.47
N VAL A 42 1.44 2.05 5.36
CA VAL A 42 1.29 3.16 4.42
C VAL A 42 0.09 3.98 4.84
N VAL A 43 0.32 5.23 5.24
CA VAL A 43 -0.74 6.11 5.75
C VAL A 43 -0.69 7.44 5.00
N THR A 44 -1.76 7.73 4.26
CA THR A 44 -2.03 9.06 3.71
C THR A 44 -3.37 9.53 4.28
N LYS A 45 -3.43 10.77 4.77
CA LYS A 45 -4.65 11.35 5.35
C LYS A 45 -5.81 11.30 4.36
N GLU A 46 -7.02 11.01 4.84
CA GLU A 46 -8.19 10.90 3.97
C GLU A 46 -8.46 12.19 3.19
N GLU A 47 -8.22 13.34 3.81
CA GLU A 47 -8.42 14.67 3.23
C GLU A 47 -7.32 15.08 2.25
N HIS A 48 -6.27 14.27 2.10
CA HIS A 48 -5.16 14.60 1.21
C HIS A 48 -5.64 14.70 -0.25
N PRO A 49 -5.20 15.73 -1.03
CA PRO A 49 -5.67 15.91 -2.42
C PRO A 49 -5.53 14.67 -3.31
N LEU A 50 -4.43 13.91 -3.16
CA LEU A 50 -4.23 12.65 -3.87
C LEU A 50 -5.31 11.60 -3.57
N VAL A 51 -5.71 11.46 -2.30
CA VAL A 51 -6.73 10.50 -1.86
C VAL A 51 -8.09 10.89 -2.42
N GLN A 52 -8.45 12.16 -2.30
CA GLN A 52 -9.71 12.70 -2.82
C GLN A 52 -9.78 12.60 -4.35
N LEU A 53 -8.67 12.86 -5.06
CA LEU A 53 -8.58 12.69 -6.50
C LEU A 53 -8.82 11.23 -6.91
N GLY A 54 -8.16 10.28 -6.23
CA GLY A 54 -8.35 8.85 -6.48
C GLY A 54 -9.80 8.39 -6.25
N LEU A 55 -10.41 8.85 -5.16
CA LEU A 55 -11.80 8.55 -4.83
C LEU A 55 -12.78 9.15 -5.86
N ALA A 56 -12.56 10.39 -6.28
CA ALA A 56 -13.36 11.05 -7.32
C ALA A 56 -13.25 10.30 -8.65
N ALA A 57 -12.04 9.95 -9.09
CA ALA A 57 -11.80 9.19 -10.30
C ALA A 57 -12.48 7.81 -10.26
N ALA A 58 -12.42 7.11 -9.12
CA ALA A 58 -13.05 5.81 -8.96
C ALA A 58 -14.59 5.91 -9.01
N ASN A 59 -15.19 6.95 -8.42
CA ASN A 59 -16.63 7.17 -8.49
C ASN A 59 -17.09 7.55 -9.91
N ALA A 60 -16.30 8.34 -10.65
CA ALA A 60 -16.62 8.73 -12.01
C ALA A 60 -16.60 7.55 -13.01
N ASN A 61 -15.68 6.60 -12.83
CA ASN A 61 -15.45 5.51 -13.79
C ASN A 61 -16.17 4.20 -13.43
N TYR A 62 -16.63 4.03 -12.19
CA TYR A 62 -17.27 2.81 -11.74
C TYR A 62 -18.61 3.10 -11.04
N PRO A 63 -19.67 3.50 -11.78
CA PRO A 63 -20.91 4.05 -11.24
C PRO A 63 -21.80 3.03 -10.51
N ARG A 64 -21.54 1.72 -10.66
CA ARG A 64 -22.24 0.68 -9.89
C ARG A 64 -21.77 0.67 -8.43
N GLY A 65 -22.41 1.51 -7.63
CA GLY A 65 -22.14 1.68 -6.20
C GLY A 65 -21.08 2.74 -5.90
N LYS A 66 -21.29 3.50 -4.82
CA LYS A 66 -20.34 4.52 -4.35
C LYS A 66 -19.07 3.86 -3.82
N ARG A 67 -17.92 4.28 -4.35
CA ARG A 67 -16.60 3.86 -3.87
C ARG A 67 -16.33 4.48 -2.50
N ARG A 68 -15.62 3.74 -1.67
CA ARG A 68 -15.27 4.13 -0.30
C ARG A 68 -13.80 3.82 -0.07
N LEU A 69 -13.15 4.65 0.73
CA LEU A 69 -11.82 4.35 1.26
C LEU A 69 -11.92 3.11 2.16
N LYS A 70 -10.90 2.26 2.10
CA LYS A 70 -10.78 1.06 2.92
C LYS A 70 -9.35 0.93 3.41
N VAL A 71 -9.20 0.42 4.63
CA VAL A 71 -7.92 -0.04 5.14
C VAL A 71 -7.68 -1.45 4.60
N ILE A 72 -6.48 -1.69 4.04
CA ILE A 72 -5.99 -3.02 3.77
C ILE A 72 -4.97 -3.40 4.84
N HIS A 73 -5.00 -4.65 5.30
CA HIS A 73 -4.08 -5.13 6.34
C HIS A 73 -2.89 -5.90 5.76
N GLY A 74 -2.80 -6.03 4.43
CA GLY A 74 -1.67 -6.64 3.74
C GLY A 74 -0.58 -5.61 3.45
N ALA A 75 0.68 -6.03 3.53
CA ALA A 75 1.77 -5.26 2.95
C ALA A 75 1.65 -5.26 1.42
N THR A 76 2.09 -4.17 0.81
CA THR A 76 2.18 -4.03 -0.66
C THR A 76 3.52 -3.36 -0.99
N ASP A 77 3.90 -3.31 -2.26
CA ASP A 77 5.11 -2.58 -2.68
C ASP A 77 5.10 -1.10 -2.24
N ALA A 78 3.90 -0.52 -2.01
CA ALA A 78 3.74 0.80 -1.40
C ALA A 78 4.47 0.94 -0.04
N SER A 79 4.50 -0.13 0.76
CA SER A 79 5.16 -0.17 2.07
C SER A 79 6.68 -0.09 1.98
N VAL A 80 7.27 -0.35 0.80
CA VAL A 80 8.72 -0.22 0.59
C VAL A 80 9.10 1.24 0.31
N PHE A 81 8.25 1.99 -0.40
CA PHE A 81 8.50 3.41 -0.68
C PHE A 81 8.50 4.25 0.60
N THR A 82 7.65 3.92 1.57
CA THR A 82 7.57 4.64 2.84
C THR A 82 8.79 4.43 3.74
N LEU A 83 9.61 3.39 3.51
CA LEU A 83 10.88 3.19 4.24
C LEU A 83 11.90 4.30 3.95
N HIS A 84 11.90 4.83 2.72
CA HIS A 84 12.87 5.83 2.28
C HIS A 84 12.26 7.23 2.15
N ARG A 85 10.94 7.31 1.98
CA ARG A 85 10.18 8.57 1.79
C ARG A 85 8.89 8.50 2.61
N PRO A 86 8.95 8.60 3.95
CA PRO A 86 7.77 8.52 4.81
C PRO A 86 6.80 9.69 4.60
N ASP A 87 7.25 10.78 3.96
CA ASP A 87 6.49 11.97 3.60
C ASP A 87 5.75 11.85 2.26
N LEU A 88 6.03 10.81 1.46
CA LEU A 88 5.41 10.64 0.14
C LEU A 88 3.94 10.21 0.29
N PRO A 89 2.96 10.97 -0.22
CA PRO A 89 1.57 10.53 -0.22
C PRO A 89 1.39 9.37 -1.20
N VAL A 90 0.77 8.29 -0.71
CA VAL A 90 0.54 7.06 -1.48
C VAL A 90 -0.92 6.61 -1.35
N VAL A 91 -1.51 6.23 -2.48
CA VAL A 91 -2.84 5.62 -2.56
C VAL A 91 -2.71 4.27 -3.24
N ILE A 92 -3.36 3.25 -2.68
CA ILE A 92 -3.42 1.91 -3.27
C ILE A 92 -4.78 1.75 -3.95
N LEU A 93 -4.76 1.49 -5.26
CA LEU A 93 -5.95 1.20 -6.05
C LEU A 93 -6.06 -0.32 -6.23
N GLY A 94 -7.22 -0.88 -5.89
CA GLY A 94 -7.42 -2.33 -5.95
C GLY A 94 -8.86 -2.72 -6.28
N PRO A 95 -9.08 -3.97 -6.72
CA PRO A 95 -10.41 -4.50 -6.96
C PRO A 95 -11.22 -4.56 -5.66
N THR A 96 -12.55 -4.56 -5.80
CA THR A 96 -13.49 -4.56 -4.66
C THR A 96 -13.29 -5.74 -3.69
N SER A 97 -12.71 -6.85 -4.15
CA SER A 97 -12.27 -7.96 -3.30
C SER A 97 -10.83 -7.74 -2.82
N GLY A 98 -10.67 -7.25 -1.59
CA GLY A 98 -9.38 -7.16 -0.88
C GLY A 98 -8.76 -8.52 -0.50
N ILE A 99 -8.91 -9.51 -1.37
CA ILE A 99 -8.43 -10.88 -1.27
C ILE A 99 -7.62 -11.11 -2.55
N ALA A 100 -6.41 -11.66 -2.41
CA ALA A 100 -5.62 -12.11 -3.56
C ALA A 100 -6.56 -12.85 -4.53
N PRO A 101 -6.61 -12.49 -5.82
CA PRO A 101 -7.54 -13.12 -6.73
C PRO A 101 -7.33 -14.64 -6.63
N THR A 102 -8.34 -15.36 -6.15
CA THR A 102 -8.47 -16.77 -6.52
C THR A 102 -8.36 -16.78 -8.03
N LYS A 103 -7.52 -17.69 -8.54
CA LYS A 103 -7.08 -17.83 -9.93
C LYS A 103 -8.27 -17.89 -10.90
N SER A 104 -8.89 -16.73 -11.15
CA SER A 104 -10.05 -16.47 -11.98
C SER A 104 -10.15 -14.95 -12.10
N MET A 105 -9.26 -14.41 -12.93
CA MET A 105 -9.40 -13.07 -13.44
C MET A 105 -10.48 -13.16 -14.52
N SER A 106 -11.74 -12.99 -14.14
CA SER A 106 -12.80 -12.76 -15.11
C SER A 106 -12.57 -11.38 -15.74
N SER A 107 -11.86 -11.38 -16.86
CA SER A 107 -11.66 -10.17 -17.66
C SER A 107 -13.01 -9.73 -18.26
N PRO A 108 -13.34 -8.42 -18.32
CA PRO A 108 -12.56 -7.30 -17.82
C PRO A 108 -13.34 -6.15 -17.13
N PRO A 109 -12.85 -5.66 -15.97
CA PRO A 109 -12.91 -4.25 -15.63
C PRO A 109 -11.62 -3.49 -16.03
N PHE A 110 -10.59 -4.19 -16.51
CA PHE A 110 -9.28 -3.60 -16.85
C PHE A 110 -9.17 -3.07 -18.30
N LEU A 111 -10.07 -3.46 -19.21
CA LEU A 111 -10.03 -3.03 -20.62
C LEU A 111 -10.45 -1.57 -20.84
N ALA A 112 -10.95 -0.87 -19.81
CA ALA A 112 -11.29 0.55 -19.89
C ALA A 112 -10.10 1.48 -19.58
N THR A 113 -9.07 1.00 -18.88
CA THR A 113 -8.04 1.89 -18.26
C THR A 113 -6.89 2.30 -19.18
N TRP A 114 -6.84 1.84 -20.43
CA TRP A 114 -5.81 2.26 -21.41
C TRP A 114 -6.37 2.74 -22.75
N ARG A 115 -7.66 3.14 -22.80
CA ARG A 115 -8.22 3.76 -24.00
C ARG A 115 -7.90 5.26 -24.06
N ARG A 116 -6.62 5.54 -24.28
CA ARG A 116 -6.07 6.75 -24.93
C ARG A 116 -6.38 8.09 -24.23
N LEU A 117 -5.50 8.49 -23.30
CA LEU A 117 -5.14 9.91 -23.19
C LEU A 117 -4.62 10.34 -24.58
N LYS A 118 -5.45 11.04 -25.37
CA LYS A 118 -4.98 11.64 -26.61
C LYS A 118 -4.02 12.76 -26.23
N PRO A 119 -2.80 12.81 -26.79
CA PRO A 119 -1.97 13.99 -26.66
C PRO A 119 -2.66 15.15 -27.38
N THR A 120 -2.97 16.23 -26.67
CA THR A 120 -3.28 17.52 -27.29
C THR A 120 -1.97 18.12 -27.78
N SER A 121 -1.52 17.74 -28.99
CA SER A 121 -0.34 18.31 -29.63
C SER A 121 -0.74 19.50 -30.52
N ASN A 122 -0.51 20.72 -30.04
CA ASN A 122 -0.29 21.91 -30.87
C ASN A 122 1.13 22.46 -30.63
N TRP A 123 2.11 21.57 -30.57
CA TRP A 123 3.51 21.94 -30.53
C TRP A 123 4.08 21.91 -31.95
N ARG A 124 4.45 23.07 -32.50
CA ARG A 124 5.27 23.20 -33.71
C ARG A 124 6.65 23.74 -33.28
N PRO A 125 7.76 23.06 -33.58
CA PRO A 125 9.07 23.67 -33.49
C PRO A 125 9.32 24.54 -34.72
N SER A 126 9.81 25.76 -34.48
CA SER A 126 10.35 26.67 -35.48
C SER A 126 11.57 26.02 -36.14
N SER A 127 11.56 25.93 -37.48
CA SER A 127 12.74 25.53 -38.25
C SER A 127 13.75 26.67 -38.29
N LEU A 128 14.93 26.44 -37.72
CA LEU A 128 16.16 27.13 -38.05
C LEU A 128 16.88 26.29 -39.12
N ASN A 129 16.91 26.81 -40.34
CA ASN A 129 18.02 26.79 -41.29
C ASN A 129 17.65 27.67 -42.48
#